data_AF-A0A2G9PUH4-F1
#
_entry.id   AF-A0A2G9PUH4-F1
#
_cell.length_a   1.000
_cell.length_b   1.000
_cell.length_c   1.000
_cell.angle_alpha   90.00
_cell.angle_beta   90.00
_cell.angle_gamma   90.00
#
_symmetry.space_group_name_H-M   'P 1'
#
loop_
_entity.id
_entity.type
_entity.pdbx_description
1 polymer ?
#
loop_
_entity_poly.entity_id
_entity_poly.type
_entity_poly.pdbx_seq_one_letter_code
_entity_poly.pdbx_strand_id
1 'polypeptide(L)'
;MIVKMMQWKKIAGIWIAIYFVIGMVTYITGIDKLNILTPIALLLLLFIIRTEIPVRSVWAFGFSILLNAIGTLPIYLGGKTFTLYSLQNYDLLVHFFGFFFFTLGVILIYFKGRVPAKAILPLLLAMLGVGAMIEITEYIGYVYLDYGNGWLQFGDGDSDPGFGPWEDSMTDMMSNIMGIMCVIIVYNIFKKSISDPG
;
A
#
# COMPACT_ATOMS: atom_id res chain seq x y z
N MET A 1 -4.63 6.52 29.59
CA MET A 1 -5.43 6.16 28.39
C MET A 1 -5.57 7.32 27.41
N ILE A 2 -6.01 8.50 27.86
CA ILE A 2 -6.22 9.71 27.04
C ILE A 2 -4.97 10.16 26.25
N VAL A 3 -3.77 10.04 26.83
CA VAL A 3 -2.51 10.45 26.17
C VAL A 3 -2.18 9.59 24.94
N LYS A 4 -2.42 8.26 24.98
CA LYS A 4 -2.18 7.37 23.84
C LYS A 4 -3.23 7.57 22.72
N MET A 5 -4.47 7.90 23.08
CA MET A 5 -5.54 8.20 22.10
C MET A 5 -5.25 9.44 21.25
N MET A 6 -4.52 10.44 21.78
CA MET A 6 -4.18 11.63 21.00
C MET A 6 -3.00 11.41 20.03
N GLN A 7 -2.12 10.46 20.30
CA GLN A 7 -0.89 10.27 19.51
C GLN A 7 -1.15 9.69 18.13
N TRP A 8 -2.02 8.67 18.01
CA TRP A 8 -2.30 8.06 16.71
C TRP A 8 -3.02 9.02 15.76
N LYS A 9 -3.94 9.86 16.28
CA LYS A 9 -4.64 10.88 15.50
C LYS A 9 -3.68 11.91 14.91
N LYS A 10 -2.68 12.35 15.70
CA LYS A 10 -1.63 13.25 15.23
C LYS A 10 -0.83 12.61 14.10
N ILE A 11 -0.46 11.35 14.24
CA ILE A 11 0.33 10.62 13.24
C ILE A 11 -0.48 10.36 11.97
N ALA A 12 -1.76 10.00 12.09
CA ALA A 12 -2.68 9.93 10.96
C ALA A 12 -2.79 11.29 10.26
N GLY A 13 -2.89 12.39 11.01
CA GLY A 13 -2.86 13.74 10.46
C GLY A 13 -1.57 14.09 9.72
N ILE A 14 -0.41 13.63 10.21
CA ILE A 14 0.88 13.77 9.50
C ILE A 14 0.83 13.04 8.17
N TRP A 15 0.36 11.78 8.16
CA TRP A 15 0.21 11.02 6.92
C TRP A 15 -0.72 11.73 5.95
N ILE A 16 -1.91 12.17 6.39
CA ILE A 16 -2.86 12.92 5.56
C ILE A 16 -2.17 14.14 4.92
N ALA A 17 -1.39 14.90 5.70
CA ALA A 17 -0.65 16.04 5.20
C ALA A 17 0.40 15.63 4.15
N ILE A 18 1.15 14.55 4.38
CA ILE A 18 2.15 14.02 3.43
C ILE A 18 1.47 13.66 2.10
N TYR A 19 0.40 12.87 2.12
CA TYR A 19 -0.30 12.47 0.89
C TYR A 19 -1.00 13.63 0.21
N PHE A 20 -1.51 14.60 0.98
CA PHE A 20 -2.06 15.82 0.41
C PHE A 20 -0.98 16.60 -0.35
N VAL A 21 0.23 16.75 0.22
CA VAL A 21 1.35 17.43 -0.44
C VAL A 21 1.77 16.69 -1.70
N ILE A 22 1.93 15.36 -1.64
CA ILE A 22 2.24 14.53 -2.82
C ILE A 22 1.15 14.71 -3.87
N GLY A 23 -0.13 14.70 -3.46
CA GLY A 23 -1.29 14.97 -4.30
C GLY A 23 -1.29 16.30 -5.01
N MET A 24 -0.95 17.35 -4.28
CA MET A 24 -0.82 18.68 -4.88
C MET A 24 0.32 18.72 -5.89
N VAL A 25 1.46 18.09 -5.60
CA VAL A 25 2.60 18.04 -6.52
C VAL A 25 2.21 17.34 -7.82
N THR A 26 1.67 16.12 -7.76
CA THR A 26 1.31 15.39 -8.99
C THR A 26 0.21 16.11 -9.78
N TYR A 27 -0.80 16.67 -9.10
CA TYR A 27 -1.87 17.46 -9.70
C TYR A 27 -1.33 18.67 -10.46
N ILE A 28 -0.42 19.43 -9.84
CA ILE A 28 0.23 20.60 -10.45
C ILE A 28 1.06 20.19 -11.67
N THR A 29 1.76 19.05 -11.59
CA THR A 29 2.58 18.54 -12.71
C THR A 29 1.77 17.87 -13.82
N GLY A 30 0.46 17.70 -13.64
CA GLY A 30 -0.43 17.10 -14.63
C GLY A 30 -0.30 15.58 -14.77
N ILE A 31 0.39 14.90 -13.84
CA ILE A 31 0.52 13.44 -13.80
C ILE A 31 -0.58 12.88 -12.90
N ASP A 32 -1.34 11.93 -13.45
CA ASP A 32 -2.36 11.10 -12.78
C ASP A 32 -3.18 11.71 -11.65
N LYS A 33 -4.34 12.25 -12.03
CA LYS A 33 -5.27 12.90 -11.11
C LYS A 33 -6.05 11.92 -10.22
N LEU A 34 -6.12 10.64 -10.58
CA LEU A 34 -7.00 9.65 -9.95
C LEU A 34 -6.33 8.87 -8.80
N ASN A 35 -5.03 8.58 -8.89
CA ASN A 35 -4.31 7.72 -7.92
C ASN A 35 -4.17 8.31 -6.52
N ILE A 36 -4.27 9.63 -6.36
CA ILE A 36 -4.09 10.31 -5.08
C ILE A 36 -5.31 10.32 -4.17
N LEU A 37 -6.49 10.03 -4.74
CA LEU A 37 -7.72 9.97 -3.97
C LEU A 37 -7.74 8.73 -3.05
N THR A 38 -7.05 7.66 -3.42
CA THR A 38 -7.04 6.39 -2.67
C THR A 38 -6.27 6.48 -1.34
N PRO A 39 -5.03 7.04 -1.28
CA PRO A 39 -4.34 7.33 -0.02
C PRO A 39 -5.13 8.25 0.92
N ILE A 40 -5.72 9.31 0.34
CA ILE A 40 -6.50 10.29 1.08
C ILE A 40 -7.78 9.64 1.62
N ALA A 41 -8.49 8.86 0.81
CA ALA A 41 -9.69 8.15 1.22
C ALA A 41 -9.42 7.09 2.30
N LEU A 42 -8.31 6.35 2.21
CA LEU A 42 -7.96 5.34 3.21
C LEU A 42 -7.60 5.97 4.56
N LEU A 43 -6.88 7.09 4.56
CA LEU A 43 -6.56 7.81 5.79
C LEU A 43 -7.74 8.57 6.38
N LEU A 44 -8.62 9.11 5.52
CA LEU A 44 -9.91 9.63 5.96
C LEU A 44 -10.75 8.52 6.58
N LEU A 45 -10.76 7.31 6.02
CA LEU A 45 -11.40 6.15 6.62
C LEU A 45 -10.78 5.80 7.98
N LEU A 46 -9.45 5.75 8.11
CA LEU A 46 -8.77 5.53 9.40
C LEU A 46 -9.04 6.66 10.42
N PHE A 47 -9.24 7.90 9.96
CA PHE A 47 -9.60 9.04 10.79
C PHE A 47 -11.09 9.00 11.22
N ILE A 48 -11.98 8.58 10.32
CA ILE A 48 -13.44 8.48 10.53
C ILE A 48 -13.77 7.27 11.41
N ILE A 49 -13.06 6.16 11.24
CA ILE A 49 -13.17 4.99 12.11
C ILE A 49 -12.58 5.40 13.47
N ARG A 50 -13.46 5.78 14.41
CA ARG A 50 -13.18 6.22 15.79
C ARG A 50 -12.54 5.14 16.69
N THR A 51 -11.65 4.28 16.17
CA THR A 51 -11.05 3.17 16.90
C THR A 51 -9.70 3.54 17.49
N GLU A 52 -9.37 2.96 18.65
CA GLU A 52 -8.07 3.12 19.30
C GLU A 52 -7.00 2.27 18.59
N ILE A 53 -6.60 2.69 17.39
CA ILE A 53 -5.59 1.98 16.61
C ILE A 53 -4.21 2.20 17.26
N PRO A 54 -3.39 1.14 17.46
CA PRO A 54 -2.02 1.29 17.92
C PRO A 54 -1.22 2.20 16.98
N VAL A 55 -0.47 3.13 17.54
CA VAL A 55 0.38 4.07 16.77
C VAL A 55 1.26 3.36 15.74
N ARG A 56 1.82 2.19 16.10
CA ARG A 56 2.66 1.39 15.21
C ARG A 56 1.89 0.85 13.99
N SER A 57 0.62 0.50 14.15
CA SER A 57 -0.24 0.09 13.03
C SER A 57 -0.53 1.27 12.10
N VAL A 58 -0.73 2.47 12.64
CA VAL A 58 -0.89 3.68 11.81
C VAL A 58 0.36 3.96 10.99
N TRP A 59 1.55 3.81 11.59
CA TRP A 59 2.81 3.89 10.83
C TRP A 59 2.89 2.82 9.74
N ALA A 60 2.55 1.57 10.05
CA ALA A 60 2.57 0.49 9.08
C ALA A 60 1.61 0.76 7.90
N PHE A 61 0.37 1.18 8.17
CA PHE A 61 -0.56 1.56 7.09
C PHE A 61 -0.13 2.79 6.30
N GLY A 62 0.51 3.76 6.94
CA GLY A 62 1.14 4.85 6.21
C GLY A 62 2.22 4.32 5.26
N PHE A 63 3.17 3.53 5.76
CA PHE A 63 4.21 2.98 4.88
C PHE A 63 3.69 2.09 3.76
N SER A 64 2.61 1.33 3.97
CA SER A 64 2.02 0.50 2.89
C SER A 64 1.51 1.33 1.71
N ILE A 65 1.04 2.56 1.97
CA ILE A 65 0.50 3.45 0.94
C ILE A 65 1.58 4.40 0.42
N LEU A 66 2.59 4.70 1.23
CA LEU A 66 3.63 5.67 0.89
C LEU A 66 4.40 5.28 -0.36
N LEU A 67 4.69 3.99 -0.55
CA LEU A 67 5.45 3.52 -1.71
C LEU A 67 4.68 3.76 -3.00
N ASN A 68 3.39 3.43 -3.05
CA ASN A 68 2.54 3.75 -4.20
C ASN A 68 2.54 5.26 -4.47
N ALA A 69 2.34 6.09 -3.43
CA ALA A 69 2.33 7.54 -3.59
C ALA A 69 3.67 8.11 -4.09
N ILE A 70 4.81 7.62 -3.57
CA ILE A 70 6.15 8.00 -4.05
C ILE A 70 6.34 7.57 -5.50
N GLY A 71 5.81 6.41 -5.87
CA GLY A 71 5.84 5.87 -7.22
C GLY A 71 5.35 6.83 -8.29
N THR A 72 4.26 7.53 -7.96
CA THR A 72 3.58 8.49 -8.85
C THR A 72 4.29 9.84 -8.98
N LEU A 73 5.35 10.10 -8.20
CA LEU A 73 6.02 11.41 -8.24
C LEU A 73 6.73 11.63 -9.59
N PRO A 74 6.54 12.80 -10.22
CA PRO A 74 7.24 13.18 -11.45
C PRO A 74 8.74 13.32 -11.19
N ILE A 75 9.56 12.65 -11.98
CA ILE A 75 11.01 12.82 -12.04
C ILE A 75 11.38 13.43 -13.39
N TYR A 76 12.09 14.57 -13.33
CA TYR A 76 12.56 15.27 -14.51
C TYR A 76 14.04 14.98 -14.72
N LEU A 77 14.38 14.26 -15.80
CA LEU A 77 15.76 13.96 -16.17
C LEU A 77 15.95 14.14 -17.68
N GLY A 78 16.94 14.94 -18.07
CA GLY A 78 17.30 15.12 -19.48
C GLY A 78 16.18 15.68 -20.37
N GLY A 79 15.27 16.49 -19.81
CA GLY A 79 14.14 17.08 -20.53
C GLY A 79 12.94 16.15 -20.75
N LYS A 80 12.95 14.94 -20.15
CA LYS A 80 11.82 14.02 -20.11
C LYS A 80 11.27 13.92 -18.69
N THR A 81 9.97 13.67 -18.59
CA THR A 81 9.27 13.39 -17.34
C THR A 81 8.93 11.90 -17.30
N PHE A 82 9.23 11.24 -16.18
CA PHE A 82 8.87 9.85 -15.93
C PHE A 82 8.49 9.67 -14.45
N THR A 83 7.84 8.56 -14.13
CA THR A 83 7.48 8.15 -12.77
C THR A 83 8.41 7.02 -12.32
N LEU A 84 8.44 6.69 -11.02
CA LEU A 84 9.18 5.49 -10.61
C LEU A 84 8.50 4.21 -11.09
N TYR A 85 7.19 4.26 -11.35
CA TYR A 85 6.45 3.16 -11.98
C TYR A 85 6.98 2.81 -13.37
N SER A 86 7.57 3.77 -14.09
CA SER A 86 8.25 3.47 -15.36
C SER A 86 9.55 2.68 -15.19
N LEU A 87 10.04 2.45 -13.97
CA LEU A 87 11.22 1.63 -13.71
C LEU A 87 10.81 0.17 -13.57
N GLN A 88 11.47 -0.69 -14.34
CA GLN A 88 11.26 -2.14 -14.28
C GLN A 88 11.40 -2.63 -12.83
N ASN A 89 10.38 -3.34 -12.35
CA ASN A 89 10.24 -3.90 -10.99
C ASN A 89 9.84 -2.91 -9.87
N TYR A 90 9.63 -1.61 -10.13
CA TYR A 90 9.16 -0.72 -9.07
C TYR A 90 7.77 -1.13 -8.59
N ASP A 91 6.91 -1.49 -9.52
CA ASP A 91 5.56 -1.96 -9.23
C ASP A 91 5.56 -3.23 -8.34
N LEU A 92 6.36 -4.23 -8.70
CA LEU A 92 6.60 -5.41 -7.86
C LEU A 92 7.06 -5.07 -6.43
N LEU A 93 7.89 -4.03 -6.25
CA LEU A 93 8.32 -3.57 -4.93
C LEU A 93 7.17 -2.95 -4.15
N VAL A 94 6.29 -2.19 -4.82
CA VAL A 94 5.08 -1.62 -4.22
C VAL A 94 4.15 -2.73 -3.75
N HIS A 95 3.91 -3.74 -4.58
CA HIS A 95 3.12 -4.91 -4.20
C HIS A 95 3.70 -5.65 -2.98
N PHE A 96 4.99 -5.98 -3.02
CA PHE A 96 5.66 -6.69 -1.92
C PHE A 96 5.59 -5.91 -0.61
N PHE A 97 6.11 -4.67 -0.60
CA PHE A 97 6.23 -3.89 0.62
C PHE A 97 4.89 -3.31 1.07
N GLY A 98 4.00 -2.98 0.13
CA GLY A 98 2.63 -2.58 0.39
C GLY A 98 1.90 -3.63 1.23
N PHE A 99 1.87 -4.88 0.75
CA PHE A 99 1.24 -5.98 1.47
C PHE A 99 1.99 -6.40 2.72
N PHE A 100 3.32 -6.28 2.75
CA PHE A 100 4.13 -6.49 3.96
C PHE A 100 3.68 -5.54 5.09
N PHE A 101 3.68 -4.23 4.83
CA PHE A 101 3.34 -3.23 5.84
C PHE A 101 1.85 -3.21 6.18
N PHE A 102 0.98 -3.45 5.19
CA PHE A 102 -0.46 -3.55 5.42
C PHE A 102 -0.78 -4.72 6.37
N THR A 103 -0.23 -5.89 6.06
CA THR A 103 -0.38 -7.09 6.91
C THR A 103 0.26 -6.88 8.28
N LEU A 104 1.41 -6.20 8.38
CA LEU A 104 1.99 -5.80 9.67
C LEU A 104 1.02 -4.96 10.50
N GLY A 105 0.39 -3.96 9.89
CA GLY A 105 -0.58 -3.09 10.54
C GLY A 105 -1.77 -3.86 11.11
N VAL A 106 -2.34 -4.77 10.31
CA VAL A 106 -3.41 -5.71 10.73
C VAL A 106 -2.93 -6.58 11.88
N ILE A 107 -1.75 -7.18 11.77
CA ILE A 107 -1.21 -8.05 12.82
C ILE A 107 -1.03 -7.28 14.13
N LEU A 108 -0.52 -6.06 14.08
CA LEU A 108 -0.31 -5.21 15.26
C LEU A 108 -1.62 -4.79 15.95
N ILE A 109 -2.74 -4.71 15.20
CA ILE A 109 -4.08 -4.45 15.76
C ILE A 109 -4.59 -5.70 16.49
N TYR A 110 -4.60 -6.84 15.79
CA TYR A 110 -5.34 -8.02 16.23
C TYR A 110 -4.52 -9.00 17.05
N PHE A 111 -3.21 -9.08 16.82
CA PHE A 111 -2.32 -10.03 17.46
C PHE A 111 -1.31 -9.29 18.34
N LYS A 112 -1.67 -9.06 19.60
CA LYS A 112 -0.76 -8.54 20.64
C LYS A 112 0.21 -9.64 21.12
N GLY A 113 1.00 -10.22 20.21
CA GLY A 113 1.90 -11.34 20.52
C GLY A 113 2.28 -12.18 19.31
N ARG A 114 1.85 -13.44 19.25
CA ARG A 114 2.08 -14.34 18.10
C ARG A 114 0.83 -14.43 17.24
N VAL A 115 0.99 -14.62 15.93
CA VAL A 115 -0.13 -15.00 15.06
C VAL A 115 -0.40 -16.49 15.30
N PRO A 116 -1.59 -16.88 15.81
CA PRO A 116 -1.93 -18.29 15.97
C PRO A 116 -1.90 -19.00 14.61
N ALA A 117 -1.39 -20.24 14.54
CA ALA A 117 -1.35 -21.00 13.28
C ALA A 117 -2.72 -21.05 12.58
N LYS A 118 -3.80 -21.21 13.36
CA LYS A 118 -5.20 -21.19 12.87
C LYS A 118 -5.66 -19.87 12.24
N ALA A 119 -4.95 -18.78 12.48
CA ALA A 119 -5.25 -17.46 11.95
C ALA A 119 -4.43 -17.10 10.70
N ILE A 120 -3.38 -17.87 10.38
CA ILE A 120 -2.50 -17.61 9.23
C ILE A 120 -3.27 -17.74 7.92
N LEU A 121 -3.98 -18.87 7.72
CA LEU A 121 -4.72 -19.10 6.48
C LEU A 121 -5.85 -18.06 6.27
N PRO A 122 -6.72 -17.77 7.27
CA PRO A 122 -7.71 -16.70 7.12
C PRO A 122 -7.09 -15.33 6.84
N LEU A 123 -5.98 -14.98 7.48
CA LEU A 123 -5.28 -13.72 7.22
C LEU A 123 -4.76 -13.67 5.78
N LEU A 124 -4.10 -14.74 5.33
CA LEU A 124 -3.57 -14.83 3.98
C LEU A 124 -4.69 -14.74 2.94
N LEU A 125 -5.80 -15.46 3.11
CA LEU A 125 -6.95 -15.40 2.21
C LEU A 125 -7.60 -14.00 2.19
N ALA A 126 -7.71 -13.36 3.35
CA ALA A 126 -8.26 -12.00 3.43
C ALA A 126 -7.35 -10.99 2.69
N MET A 127 -6.04 -11.08 2.88
CA MET A 127 -5.10 -10.19 2.19
C MET A 127 -5.05 -10.49 0.70
N LEU A 128 -5.07 -11.75 0.29
CA LEU A 128 -5.20 -12.13 -1.12
C LEU A 128 -6.50 -11.59 -1.75
N GLY A 129 -7.61 -11.64 -1.02
CA GLY A 129 -8.86 -11.04 -1.47
C GLY A 129 -8.74 -9.54 -1.70
N VAL A 130 -8.01 -8.82 -0.82
CA VAL A 130 -7.72 -7.39 -1.01
C VAL A 130 -6.84 -7.17 -2.24
N GLY A 131 -5.79 -7.98 -2.45
CA GLY A 131 -4.94 -7.92 -3.63
C GLY A 131 -5.74 -8.14 -4.92
N ALA A 132 -6.51 -9.23 -4.99
CA ALA A 132 -7.37 -9.51 -6.13
C ALA A 132 -8.38 -8.40 -6.41
N MET A 133 -8.92 -7.73 -5.38
CA MET A 133 -9.80 -6.58 -5.59
C MET A 133 -9.05 -5.38 -6.21
N ILE A 134 -7.79 -5.14 -5.83
CA ILE A 134 -6.94 -4.10 -6.43
C ILE A 134 -6.75 -4.38 -7.93
N GLU A 135 -6.28 -5.58 -8.27
CA GLU A 135 -6.08 -6.04 -9.66
C GLU A 135 -7.36 -5.94 -10.49
N ILE A 136 -8.50 -6.35 -9.93
CA ILE A 136 -9.79 -6.25 -10.62
C ILE A 136 -10.15 -4.78 -10.88
N THR A 137 -9.89 -3.88 -9.92
CA THR A 137 -10.17 -2.46 -10.12
C THR A 137 -9.24 -1.81 -11.14
N GLU A 138 -7.98 -2.22 -11.19
CA GLU A 138 -7.00 -1.84 -12.22
C GLU A 138 -7.44 -2.31 -13.60
N TYR A 139 -7.77 -3.59 -13.73
CA TYR A 139 -8.27 -4.16 -14.99
C TYR A 139 -9.56 -3.49 -15.48
N ILE A 140 -10.52 -3.22 -14.57
CA ILE A 140 -11.71 -2.45 -14.90
C ILE A 140 -11.31 -1.04 -15.38
N GLY A 141 -10.41 -0.37 -14.67
CA GLY A 141 -9.87 0.93 -15.06
C GLY A 141 -9.30 0.92 -16.47
N TYR A 142 -8.47 -0.07 -16.79
CA TYR A 142 -7.92 -0.30 -18.13
C TYR A 142 -8.99 -0.44 -19.20
N VAL A 143 -9.99 -1.31 -18.97
CA VAL A 143 -11.07 -1.55 -19.95
C VAL A 143 -11.85 -0.27 -20.27
N TYR A 144 -12.04 0.63 -19.30
CA TYR A 144 -12.84 1.84 -19.49
C TYR A 144 -12.03 3.08 -19.87
N LEU A 145 -10.75 3.17 -19.49
CA LEU A 145 -9.93 4.37 -19.66
C LEU A 145 -8.78 4.20 -20.67
N ASP A 146 -8.56 2.98 -21.18
CA ASP A 146 -7.48 2.62 -22.10
C ASP A 146 -6.09 2.58 -21.45
N TYR A 147 -5.12 2.00 -22.15
CA TYR A 147 -3.74 1.79 -21.69
C TYR A 147 -3.07 3.10 -21.24
N GLY A 148 -2.42 3.09 -20.08
CA GLY A 148 -1.70 4.24 -19.51
C GLY A 148 -2.60 5.35 -18.95
N ASN A 149 -3.93 5.19 -19.02
CA ASN A 149 -4.91 6.07 -18.36
C ASN A 149 -5.80 5.31 -17.36
N GLY A 150 -5.51 4.02 -17.15
CA GLY A 150 -6.22 3.14 -16.23
C GLY A 150 -6.14 3.63 -14.78
N TRP A 151 -7.16 3.27 -14.00
CA TRP A 151 -7.14 3.44 -12.55
C TRP A 151 -5.93 2.69 -11.96
N LEU A 152 -5.19 3.31 -11.03
CA LEU A 152 -3.95 2.75 -10.44
C LEU A 152 -2.79 2.52 -11.42
N GLN A 153 -2.76 3.27 -12.53
CA GLN A 153 -1.64 3.24 -13.50
C GLN A 153 -1.46 1.91 -14.24
N PHE A 154 -2.51 1.08 -14.34
CA PHE A 154 -2.48 -0.10 -15.19
C PHE A 154 -2.04 0.25 -16.63
N GLY A 155 -0.94 -0.34 -17.07
CA GLY A 155 -0.24 -0.06 -18.32
C GLY A 155 0.88 1.00 -18.27
N ASP A 156 1.06 1.75 -17.19
CA ASP A 156 2.15 2.73 -17.04
C ASP A 156 3.21 2.23 -16.05
N GLY A 157 3.81 1.09 -16.38
CA GLY A 157 4.80 0.39 -15.55
C GLY A 157 4.82 -1.12 -15.80
N ASP A 158 3.70 -1.66 -16.28
CA ASP A 158 3.55 -3.06 -16.66
C ASP A 158 4.54 -3.39 -17.77
N SER A 159 5.35 -4.39 -17.50
CA SER A 159 6.51 -4.71 -18.31
C SER A 159 6.10 -5.12 -19.72
N ASP A 160 6.32 -4.24 -20.70
CA ASP A 160 6.16 -4.51 -22.14
C ASP A 160 4.69 -4.64 -22.62
N PRO A 161 4.28 -3.92 -23.67
CA PRO A 161 2.99 -4.14 -24.36
C PRO A 161 2.71 -5.59 -24.81
N GLY A 162 3.73 -6.45 -24.79
CA GLY A 162 3.64 -7.89 -25.04
C GLY A 162 3.32 -8.75 -23.81
N PHE A 163 3.35 -8.22 -22.59
CA PHE A 163 2.80 -8.92 -21.42
C PHE A 163 1.30 -8.67 -21.35
N GLY A 164 0.54 -9.76 -21.29
CA GLY A 164 -0.89 -9.66 -21.12
C GLY A 164 -1.22 -9.20 -19.70
N PRO A 165 -2.43 -8.65 -19.51
CA PRO A 165 -2.95 -8.27 -18.19
C PRO A 165 -3.01 -9.46 -17.20
N TRP A 166 -2.94 -10.69 -17.72
CA TRP A 166 -2.97 -11.90 -16.90
C TRP A 166 -1.60 -12.20 -16.28
N GLU A 167 -0.53 -12.10 -17.06
CA GLU A 167 0.84 -12.36 -16.60
C GLU A 167 1.29 -11.36 -15.53
N ASP A 168 0.87 -10.10 -15.69
CA ASP A 168 1.15 -9.00 -14.76
C ASP A 168 0.48 -9.24 -13.40
N SER A 169 -0.85 -9.34 -13.37
CA SER A 169 -1.61 -9.63 -12.15
C SER A 169 -1.19 -10.94 -11.45
N MET A 170 -0.72 -11.95 -12.19
CA MET A 170 -0.15 -13.16 -11.57
C MET A 170 1.15 -12.84 -10.82
N THR A 171 2.01 -12.01 -11.40
CA THR A 171 3.30 -11.61 -10.81
C THR A 171 3.06 -10.74 -9.58
N ASP A 172 2.10 -9.83 -9.64
CA ASP A 172 1.73 -8.97 -8.51
C ASP A 172 1.07 -9.75 -7.38
N MET A 173 0.18 -10.69 -7.71
CA MET A 173 -0.36 -11.63 -6.73
C MET A 173 0.75 -12.40 -6.03
N MET A 174 1.77 -12.89 -6.75
CA MET A 174 2.90 -13.58 -6.15
C MET A 174 3.72 -12.67 -5.25
N SER A 175 3.97 -11.43 -5.67
CA SER A 175 4.66 -10.41 -4.88
C SER A 175 3.91 -10.08 -3.58
N ASN A 176 2.59 -9.90 -3.66
CA ASN A 176 1.69 -9.69 -2.53
C ASN A 176 1.79 -10.87 -1.52
N ILE A 177 1.70 -12.11 -2.00
CA ILE A 177 1.85 -13.32 -1.17
C ILE A 177 3.19 -13.33 -0.44
N MET A 178 4.27 -13.05 -1.16
CA MET A 178 5.61 -13.05 -0.59
C MET A 178 5.74 -11.98 0.52
N GLY A 179 5.17 -10.79 0.33
CA GLY A 179 5.10 -9.74 1.35
C GLY A 179 4.35 -10.18 2.61
N ILE A 180 3.15 -10.77 2.44
CA ILE A 180 2.32 -11.31 3.54
C ILE A 180 3.08 -12.40 4.31
N MET A 181 3.69 -13.35 3.60
CA MET A 181 4.41 -14.46 4.22
C MET A 181 5.64 -14.00 4.98
N CYS A 182 6.40 -13.06 4.40
CA CYS A 182 7.58 -12.49 5.03
C CYS A 182 7.24 -11.82 6.36
N VAL A 183 6.18 -10.99 6.43
CA VAL A 183 5.81 -10.35 7.70
C VAL A 183 5.32 -11.36 8.74
N ILE A 184 4.59 -12.40 8.35
CA ILE A 184 4.14 -13.45 9.28
C ILE A 184 5.36 -14.17 9.89
N ILE A 185 6.37 -14.46 9.08
CA ILE A 185 7.61 -15.11 9.54
C ILE A 185 8.37 -14.16 10.48
N VAL A 186 8.68 -12.94 10.02
CA VAL A 186 9.42 -11.94 10.79
C VAL A 186 8.73 -11.65 12.13
N TYR A 187 7.41 -11.45 12.13
CA TYR A 187 6.66 -11.15 13.34
C TYR A 187 6.71 -12.30 14.35
N ASN A 188 6.62 -13.55 13.89
CA ASN A 188 6.71 -14.72 14.77
C ASN A 188 8.13 -14.92 15.36
N ILE A 189 9.18 -14.60 14.61
CA ILE A 189 10.58 -14.66 15.06
C ILE A 189 10.86 -13.56 16.09
N PHE A 190 10.54 -12.30 15.77
CA PHE A 190 10.95 -11.13 16.55
C PHE A 190 9.92 -10.65 17.58
N LYS A 191 8.87 -11.43 17.84
CA LYS A 191 7.75 -11.05 18.72
C LYS A 191 8.16 -10.46 20.07
N LYS A 192 9.21 -11.00 20.72
CA LYS A 192 9.64 -10.55 22.07
C LYS A 192 10.12 -9.09 22.06
N SER A 193 10.87 -8.69 21.04
CA SER A 193 11.35 -7.31 20.88
C SER A 193 10.26 -6.34 20.44
N ILE A 194 9.17 -6.84 19.85
CA ILE A 194 8.05 -6.03 19.36
C ILE A 194 6.99 -5.85 20.46
N SER A 195 6.72 -6.85 21.30
CA SER A 195 5.68 -6.78 22.34
C SER A 195 6.11 -6.13 23.66
N ASP A 196 7.41 -6.08 23.98
CA ASP A 196 7.96 -5.34 25.12
C ASP A 196 8.73 -4.09 24.65
N PRO A 197 8.07 -2.93 24.53
CA PRO A 197 8.79 -1.68 24.66
C PRO A 197 9.01 -1.47 26.16
N GLY A 198 10.25 -1.63 26.61
CA GLY A 198 10.66 -1.04 27.89
C GLY A 198 10.21 0.42 28.01
#